data_AF-A0A447TDJ6-F1
#
_entry.id   AF-A0A447TDJ6-F1
#
_cell.length_a   1.000
_cell.length_b   1.000
_cell.length_c   1.000
_cell.angle_alpha   90.00
_cell.angle_beta   90.00
_cell.angle_gamma   90.00
#
_symmetry.space_group_name_H-M   'P 1'
#
loop_
_entity.id
_entity.type
_entity.pdbx_description
1 polymer ?
#
loop_
_entity_poly.entity_id
_entity_poly.type
_entity_poly.pdbx_seq_one_letter_code
_entity_poly.pdbx_strand_id
1 'polypeptide(L)'
;MTDQTAARACGIDFGTSNSTVGWLRPGHDTLLQLEDGKITLPSVVFFNYEEDHSRFGRAALAEYIDGFEGRLMRSLKSLLGSSLIDSQTEVQGKALPFRHLLKLFIRN
;
A
#
# COMPACT_ATOMS: atom_id res chain seq x y z
N MET A 1 6.68 27.10 22.76
CA MET A 1 6.87 25.64 22.89
C MET A 1 5.64 24.97 22.32
N THR A 2 5.71 24.48 21.08
CA THR A 2 4.63 23.64 20.52
C THR A 2 4.81 22.25 21.11
N ASP A 3 3.97 21.93 22.09
CA ASP A 3 3.87 20.60 22.67
C ASP A 3 3.43 19.65 21.55
N GLN A 4 4.40 18.91 20.99
CA GLN A 4 4.19 18.00 19.88
C GLN A 4 3.48 16.76 20.44
N THR A 5 2.19 16.92 20.71
CA THR A 5 1.33 15.83 21.16
C THR A 5 1.28 14.79 20.04
N ALA A 6 1.76 13.58 20.34
CA ALA A 6 1.63 12.45 19.42
C ALA A 6 0.18 12.33 18.96
N ALA A 7 -0.03 12.07 17.68
CA ALA A 7 -1.37 11.94 17.12
C ALA A 7 -2.15 10.86 17.90
N ARG A 8 -3.24 11.25 18.55
CA ARG A 8 -4.05 10.36 19.41
C ARG A 8 -4.98 9.44 18.62
N ALA A 9 -5.13 9.71 17.32
CA ALA A 9 -5.89 8.90 16.39
C ALA A 9 -5.38 9.14 14.96
N CYS A 10 -5.41 8.11 14.12
CA CYS A 10 -5.27 8.23 12.67
C CYS A 10 -6.44 7.51 11.99
N GLY A 11 -6.76 7.94 10.78
CA GLY A 11 -7.72 7.32 9.89
C GLY A 11 -7.03 6.85 8.63
N ILE A 12 -7.40 5.66 8.16
CA ILE A 12 -6.96 5.10 6.89
C ILE A 12 -8.20 4.91 6.04
N ASP A 13 -8.24 5.55 4.87
CA ASP A 13 -9.15 5.14 3.81
C ASP A 13 -8.41 4.14 2.92
N PHE A 14 -8.69 2.86 3.14
CA PHE A 14 -8.11 1.78 2.33
C PHE A 14 -9.06 1.47 1.16
N GLY A 15 -8.83 2.16 0.04
CA GLY A 15 -9.64 2.06 -1.17
C GLY A 15 -9.13 1.00 -2.16
N THR A 16 -9.99 0.60 -3.10
CA THR A 16 -9.64 -0.39 -4.14
C THR A 16 -8.56 0.12 -5.10
N SER A 17 -8.63 1.40 -5.47
CA SER A 17 -7.71 2.03 -6.42
C SER A 17 -6.63 2.87 -5.74
N ASN A 18 -7.00 3.65 -4.73
CA ASN A 18 -6.10 4.51 -3.98
C ASN A 18 -6.44 4.42 -2.49
N SER A 19 -5.43 4.64 -1.66
CA SER A 19 -5.54 4.75 -0.22
C SER A 19 -5.06 6.11 0.25
N THR A 20 -5.58 6.59 1.38
CA THR A 20 -5.07 7.79 2.07
C THR A 20 -4.97 7.57 3.57
N VAL A 21 -4.13 8.35 4.24
CA VAL A 21 -3.98 8.35 5.70
C VAL A 21 -4.09 9.79 6.17
N GLY A 22 -4.81 10.00 7.26
CA GLY A 22 -4.86 11.28 7.94
C GLY A 22 -4.85 11.14 9.44
N TRP A 23 -4.45 12.20 10.13
CA TRP A 23 -4.63 12.31 11.57
C TRP A 23 -4.96 13.76 11.94
N LEU A 24 -5.61 13.96 13.08
CA LEU A 24 -5.97 15.30 13.51
C LEU A 24 -4.75 16.02 14.09
N ARG A 25 -4.30 17.08 13.43
CA ARG A 25 -3.24 17.98 13.91
C ARG A 25 -3.71 19.43 13.83
N PRO A 26 -3.89 20.12 14.95
CA PRO A 26 -4.16 21.55 14.93
C PRO A 26 -3.09 22.34 14.16
N GLY A 27 -3.51 23.24 13.28
CA GLY A 27 -2.62 24.10 12.49
C GLY A 27 -1.88 23.42 11.33
N HIS A 28 -2.18 22.16 11.02
CA HIS A 28 -1.59 21.42 9.89
C HIS A 28 -2.68 20.71 9.09
N ASP A 29 -2.36 20.36 7.83
CA ASP A 29 -3.24 19.51 7.04
C ASP A 29 -3.45 18.14 7.71
N THR A 30 -4.70 17.70 7.70
CA THR A 30 -5.11 16.40 8.28
C THR A 30 -4.56 15.23 7.47
N LEU A 31 -4.59 15.33 6.14
CA LEU A 31 -4.10 14.27 5.25
C LEU A 31 -2.58 14.29 5.16
N LEU A 32 -1.99 13.11 5.19
CA LEU A 32 -0.55 12.91 5.07
C LEU A 32 -0.17 12.83 3.59
N GLN A 33 0.97 13.43 3.23
CA GLN A 33 1.61 13.16 1.94
C GLN A 33 2.24 11.77 2.02
N LEU A 34 1.78 10.85 1.17
CA LEU A 34 2.16 9.44 1.20
C LEU A 34 3.26 9.09 0.21
N GLU A 35 3.26 9.74 -0.95
CA GLU A 35 4.23 9.46 -2.02
C GLU A 35 4.28 10.65 -2.99
N ASP A 36 5.49 11.09 -3.36
CA ASP A 36 5.74 12.21 -4.28
C ASP A 36 4.96 13.49 -3.95
N GLY A 37 4.82 13.78 -2.65
CA GLY A 37 4.07 14.93 -2.16
C GLY A 37 2.54 14.83 -2.35
N LYS A 38 2.03 13.68 -2.79
CA LYS A 38 0.59 13.43 -2.98
C LYS A 38 -0.02 12.81 -1.74
N ILE A 39 -1.27 13.20 -1.45
CA ILE A 39 -2.06 12.71 -0.31
C ILE A 39 -2.70 11.33 -0.54
N THR A 40 -2.53 10.75 -1.72
CA THR A 40 -3.04 9.43 -2.09
C THR A 40 -1.90 8.52 -2.48
N LEU A 41 -2.04 7.24 -2.15
CA LEU A 41 -1.15 6.16 -2.55
C LEU A 41 -1.96 5.16 -3.40
N PRO A 42 -1.57 4.85 -4.64
CA PRO A 42 -2.21 3.76 -5.38
C PRO A 42 -2.19 2.44 -4.58
N SER A 43 -3.34 1.76 -4.51
CA SER A 43 -3.52 0.52 -3.73
C SER A 43 -2.95 -0.71 -4.45
N VAL A 44 -1.65 -0.67 -4.73
CA VAL A 44 -0.95 -1.62 -5.58
C VAL A 44 0.39 -2.03 -4.98
N VAL A 45 0.82 -3.25 -5.27
CA VAL A 45 2.14 -3.80 -4.94
C VAL A 45 2.72 -4.39 -6.21
N PHE A 46 3.98 -4.08 -6.52
CA PHE A 46 4.71 -4.73 -7.61
C PHE A 46 5.83 -5.57 -7.01
N PHE A 47 5.87 -6.85 -7.39
CA PHE A 47 6.95 -7.77 -7.02
C PHE A 47 7.91 -7.87 -8.20
N ASN A 48 9.06 -7.23 -8.09
CA ASN A 48 10.10 -7.26 -9.11
C ASN A 48 10.86 -8.59 -9.02
N TYR A 49 11.02 -9.29 -10.14
CA TYR A 49 11.66 -10.60 -10.18
C TYR A 49 13.17 -10.54 -10.33
N GLU A 50 13.69 -9.46 -10.92
CA GLU A 50 15.11 -9.26 -11.18
C GLU A 50 15.84 -8.76 -9.92
N GLU A 51 15.20 -7.83 -9.21
CA GLU A 51 15.81 -7.08 -8.10
C GLU A 51 15.45 -7.63 -6.70
N ASP A 52 14.72 -8.75 -6.64
CA ASP A 52 14.19 -9.41 -5.42
C ASP A 52 13.59 -8.43 -4.38
N HIS A 53 12.90 -7.40 -4.87
CA HIS A 53 12.23 -6.41 -4.02
C HIS A 53 10.76 -6.24 -4.39
N SER A 54 10.04 -5.55 -3.51
CA SER A 54 8.68 -5.09 -3.80
C SER A 54 8.59 -3.57 -3.72
N ARG A 55 7.78 -3.00 -4.61
CA ARG A 55 7.39 -1.59 -4.59
C ARG A 55 5.91 -1.45 -4.29
N PHE A 56 5.54 -0.25 -3.88
CA PHE A 56 4.17 0.13 -3.51
C PHE A 56 3.79 1.41 -4.26
N GLY A 57 2.50 1.73 -4.34
CA GLY A 57 2.05 3.02 -4.85
C GLY A 57 2.41 3.30 -6.32
N ARG A 58 2.79 4.54 -6.61
CA ARG A 58 3.27 5.00 -7.91
C ARG A 58 4.60 4.40 -8.25
N ALA A 59 5.50 4.16 -7.29
CA ALA A 59 6.77 3.48 -7.57
C ALA A 59 6.53 2.07 -8.15
N ALA A 60 5.55 1.34 -7.61
CA ALA A 60 5.12 0.06 -8.18
C ALA A 60 4.53 0.17 -9.59
N LEU A 61 3.75 1.22 -9.85
CA LEU A 61 3.21 1.46 -11.20
C LEU A 61 4.32 1.85 -12.17
N ALA A 62 5.29 2.64 -11.75
CA ALA A 62 6.43 3.06 -12.57
C ALA A 62 7.23 1.84 -13.04
N GLU A 63 7.66 0.97 -12.13
CA GLU A 63 8.40 -0.25 -12.52
C GLU A 63 7.56 -1.16 -13.45
N TYR A 64 6.26 -1.30 -13.19
CA TYR A 64 5.39 -2.07 -14.08
C TYR A 64 5.29 -1.45 -15.49
N ILE A 65 5.18 -0.12 -15.59
CA ILE A 65 5.09 0.61 -16.87
C ILE A 65 6.42 0.59 -17.61
N ASP A 66 7.54 0.68 -16.90
CA ASP A 66 8.90 0.61 -17.44
C ASP A 66 9.25 -0.79 -17.96
N GLY A 67 8.40 -1.79 -17.69
CA GLY A 67 8.47 -3.11 -18.31
C GLY A 67 9.35 -4.11 -17.56
N PHE A 68 9.66 -3.85 -16.29
CA PHE A 68 10.39 -4.82 -15.45
C PHE A 68 9.62 -6.14 -15.35
N GLU A 69 10.35 -7.25 -15.33
CA GLU A 69 9.75 -8.56 -15.09
C GLU A 69 9.24 -8.65 -13.64
N GLY A 70 7.98 -9.01 -13.48
CA GLY A 70 7.40 -9.06 -12.16
C GLY A 70 5.90 -9.33 -12.14
N ARG A 71 5.32 -9.17 -10.95
CA ARG A 71 3.89 -9.33 -10.72
C ARG A 71 3.30 -8.09 -10.06
N LEU A 72 2.39 -7.44 -10.79
CA LEU A 72 1.57 -6.36 -10.26
C LEU A 72 0.32 -6.92 -9.58
N MET A 73 0.13 -6.57 -8.31
CA MET A 73 -1.05 -6.91 -7.51
C MET A 73 -1.87 -5.64 -7.26
N ARG A 74 -3.17 -5.69 -7.56
CA ARG A 74 -4.13 -4.59 -7.42
C ARG A 74 -5.41 -5.05 -6.73
N SER A 75 -6.30 -4.10 -6.44
CA SER A 75 -7.63 -4.36 -5.88
C SER A 75 -7.58 -5.07 -4.52
N LEU A 76 -6.55 -4.82 -3.73
CA LEU A 76 -6.32 -5.51 -2.44
C LEU A 76 -7.51 -5.41 -1.48
N LYS A 77 -8.27 -4.31 -1.54
CA LYS A 77 -9.49 -4.12 -0.75
C LYS A 77 -10.52 -5.24 -0.96
N SER A 78 -10.64 -5.82 -2.16
CA SER A 78 -11.64 -6.86 -2.45
C SER A 78 -11.36 -8.18 -1.74
N LEU A 79 -10.16 -8.34 -1.18
CA LEU A 79 -9.82 -9.46 -0.31
C LEU A 79 -10.52 -9.34 1.05
N LEU A 80 -10.78 -8.13 1.53
CA LEU A 80 -11.42 -7.92 2.83
C LEU A 80 -12.88 -8.36 2.78
N GLY A 81 -13.26 -9.27 3.68
CA GLY A 81 -14.63 -9.78 3.79
C GLY A 81 -15.01 -10.81 2.72
N SER A 82 -14.06 -11.30 1.91
CA SER A 82 -14.27 -12.41 0.98
C SER A 82 -13.51 -13.65 1.43
N SER A 83 -13.96 -14.84 1.00
CA SER A 83 -13.26 -16.11 1.25
C SER A 83 -11.87 -16.17 0.58
N LEU A 84 -11.62 -15.31 -0.40
CA LEU A 84 -10.30 -15.17 -1.03
C LEU A 84 -9.23 -14.77 -0.02
N ILE A 85 -9.56 -14.12 1.09
CA ILE A 85 -8.57 -13.69 2.09
C ILE A 85 -7.74 -14.84 2.66
N ASP A 86 -8.33 -16.04 2.73
CA ASP A 86 -7.68 -17.24 3.27
C ASP A 86 -6.95 -18.05 2.18
N SER A 87 -6.95 -17.56 0.94
CA SER A 87 -6.20 -18.14 -0.17
C SER A 87 -4.78 -17.54 -0.28
N GLN A 88 -4.06 -18.00 -1.29
CA GLN A 88 -2.72 -17.53 -1.63
C GLN A 88 -2.58 -17.33 -3.12
N THR A 89 -1.56 -16.57 -3.51
CA THR A 89 -1.09 -16.46 -4.90
C THR A 89 0.34 -16.94 -5.00
N GLU A 90 0.88 -17.06 -6.21
CA GLU A 90 2.28 -17.41 -6.43
C GLU A 90 3.05 -16.20 -6.93
N VAL A 91 4.20 -15.92 -6.31
CA VAL A 91 5.14 -14.85 -6.68
C VAL A 91 6.52 -15.48 -6.72
N GLN A 92 7.20 -15.43 -7.88
CA GLN A 92 8.51 -16.07 -8.08
C GLN A 92 8.57 -17.55 -7.60
N GLY A 93 7.55 -18.36 -7.92
CA GLY A 93 7.50 -19.76 -7.50
C GLY A 93 7.26 -19.99 -6.00
N LYS A 94 7.02 -18.92 -5.21
CA LYS A 94 6.73 -18.99 -3.79
C LYS A 94 5.26 -18.66 -3.54
N ALA A 95 4.61 -19.46 -2.71
CA ALA A 95 3.27 -19.18 -2.23
C ALA A 95 3.26 -17.93 -1.33
N LEU A 96 2.45 -16.93 -1.70
CA LEU A 96 2.22 -15.70 -0.95
C LEU A 96 0.76 -15.66 -0.46
N PRO A 97 0.53 -15.86 0.86
CA PRO A 97 -0.80 -15.73 1.44
C PRO A 97 -1.37 -14.31 1.26
N PHE A 98 -2.66 -14.17 0.94
CA PHE A 98 -3.28 -12.86 0.75
C PHE A 98 -3.27 -11.99 2.02
N ARG A 99 -3.38 -12.60 3.20
CA ARG A 99 -3.19 -11.91 4.49
C ARG A 99 -1.79 -11.31 4.63
N HIS A 100 -0.77 -11.99 4.11
CA HIS A 100 0.59 -11.45 4.11
C HIS A 100 0.71 -10.29 3.13
N LEU A 101 0.14 -10.40 1.92
CA LEU A 101 0.11 -9.30 0.95
C LEU A 101 -0.54 -8.03 1.53
N LEU A 102 -1.67 -8.17 2.23
CA LEU A 102 -2.32 -7.05 2.93
C LEU A 102 -1.43 -6.43 4.01
N LYS A 103 -0.76 -7.27 4.81
CA LYS A 103 0.18 -6.81 5.84
C LYS A 103 1.38 -6.06 5.23
N LEU A 104 1.90 -6.54 4.10
CA LEU A 104 2.97 -5.85 3.37
C LEU A 104 2.52 -4.47 2.92
N PHE A 105 1.31 -4.34 2.35
CA PHE A 105 0.79 -3.05 1.90
C PHE A 105 0.59 -2.05 3.04
N ILE A 106 0.11 -2.48 4.22
CA ILE A 106 -0.17 -1.59 5.35
C ILE A 106 1.12 -1.16 6.08
N ARG A 107 2.18 -1.97 6.04
CA ARG A 107 3.43 -1.71 6.77
C ARG A 107 4.37 -0.74 6.04
N ASN A 108 4.36 -0.75 4.72
CA ASN A 108 5.34 -0.02 3.89
C ASN A 108 4.96 1.43 3.64
#